data_AF-A0A537YF94-F1
#
_entry.id   AF-A0A537YF94-F1
#
_cell.length_a   1.000
_cell.length_b   1.000
_cell.length_c   1.000
_cell.angle_alpha   90.00
_cell.angle_beta   90.00
_cell.angle_gamma   90.00
#
_symmetry.space_group_name_H-M   'P 1'
#
loop_
_entity.id
_entity.type
_entity.pdbx_description
1 polymer ?
#
loop_
_entity_poly.entity_id
_entity_poly.type
_entity_poly.pdbx_seq_one_letter_code
_entity_poly.pdbx_strand_id
1 'polypeptide(L)' 'DEAMAGLERWKAKHPDAAAHLQPADVMVDAMRGRFTAWYRIRVNLRNVPEAQRPAQEALESDYDPSVEWRGFDG' A
#
# COMPACT_ATOMS: atom_id res chain seq x y z
N ASP A 1 -4.88 -11.86 4.75
CA ASP A 1 -4.09 -10.81 4.08
C ASP A 1 -4.78 -9.45 4.14
N GLU A 2 -4.58 -8.73 5.23
CA GLU A 2 -5.10 -7.35 5.41
C GLU A 2 -4.59 -6.40 4.31
N ALA A 3 -3.34 -6.59 3.87
CA ALA A 3 -2.72 -5.79 2.83
C ALA A 3 -3.41 -5.98 1.47
N MET A 4 -3.74 -7.21 1.07
CA MET A 4 -4.47 -7.50 -0.18
C MET A 4 -5.87 -6.88 -0.16
N ALA A 5 -6.56 -6.90 0.98
CA ALA A 5 -7.83 -6.21 1.14
C ALA A 5 -7.69 -4.67 1.01
N GLY A 6 -6.55 -4.11 1.43
CA GLY A 6 -6.18 -2.71 1.16
C GLY A 6 -6.07 -2.41 -0.34
N LEU A 7 -5.37 -3.26 -1.10
CA LEU A 7 -5.24 -3.11 -2.55
C LEU A 7 -6.58 -3.17 -3.27
N GLU A 8 -7.45 -4.12 -2.92
CA GLU A 8 -8.76 -4.24 -3.57
C GLU A 8 -9.65 -3.02 -3.30
N ARG A 9 -9.61 -2.45 -2.08
CA ARG A 9 -10.29 -1.18 -1.76
C ARG A 9 -9.74 -0.02 -2.59
N TRP A 10 -8.42 0.07 -2.74
CA TRP A 10 -7.79 1.10 -3.56
C TRP A 10 -8.19 0.98 -5.04
N LYS A 11 -8.20 -0.24 -5.60
CA LYS A 11 -8.64 -0.48 -6.99
C LYS A 11 -10.11 -0.12 -7.19
N ALA A 12 -10.96 -0.40 -6.22
CA ALA A 12 -12.38 -0.04 -6.26
C ALA A 12 -12.60 1.49 -6.24
N LYS A 13 -11.74 2.23 -5.53
CA LYS A 13 -11.76 3.71 -5.50
C LYS A 13 -11.20 4.35 -6.76
N HIS A 14 -10.19 3.73 -7.38
CA HIS A 14 -9.50 4.26 -8.55
C HIS A 14 -9.52 3.24 -9.71
N PRO A 15 -10.71 2.94 -10.29
CA PRO A 15 -10.83 1.93 -11.34
C PRO A 15 -10.05 2.32 -12.61
N ASP A 16 -10.00 3.60 -12.94
CA ASP A 16 -9.27 4.11 -14.11
C ASP A 16 -7.76 3.87 -13.96
N ALA A 17 -7.19 4.23 -12.81
CA ALA A 17 -5.78 3.98 -12.52
C ALA A 17 -5.47 2.47 -12.43
N ALA A 18 -6.37 1.69 -11.81
CA ALA A 18 -6.24 0.24 -11.69
C ALA A 18 -6.25 -0.47 -13.05
N ALA A 19 -7.00 0.03 -14.03
CA ALA A 19 -7.02 -0.52 -15.39
C ALA A 19 -5.68 -0.40 -16.11
N HIS A 20 -4.86 0.58 -15.72
CA HIS A 20 -3.51 0.79 -16.26
C HIS A 20 -2.41 0.07 -15.49
N LEU A 21 -2.71 -0.52 -14.33
CA LEU A 21 -1.72 -1.26 -13.56
C LEU A 21 -1.41 -2.60 -14.20
N GLN A 22 -0.13 -2.91 -14.30
CA GLN A 22 0.34 -4.23 -14.64
C GLN A 22 0.66 -5.03 -13.36
N PRO A 23 0.72 -6.37 -13.44
CA PRO A 23 1.16 -7.19 -12.31
C PRO A 23 2.53 -6.78 -11.76
N ALA A 24 3.43 -6.28 -12.62
CA ALA A 24 4.75 -5.77 -12.24
C ALA A 24 4.72 -4.42 -11.50
N ASP A 25 3.58 -3.72 -11.49
CA ASP A 25 3.40 -2.45 -10.78
C ASP A 25 2.86 -2.64 -9.36
N VAL A 26 2.39 -3.84 -9.02
CA VAL A 26 1.94 -4.20 -7.68
C VAL A 26 3.05 -4.99 -6.99
N MET A 27 3.60 -4.42 -5.93
CA MET A 27 4.67 -5.04 -5.14
C MET A 27 4.12 -5.36 -3.75
N VAL A 28 4.36 -6.60 -3.30
CA VAL A 28 3.99 -7.04 -1.95
C VAL A 28 5.27 -7.20 -1.14
N ASP A 29 5.50 -6.28 -0.21
CA ASP A 29 6.59 -6.34 0.74
C ASP A 29 6.14 -7.12 1.97
N ALA A 30 6.65 -8.34 2.12
CA ALA A 30 6.49 -9.13 3.33
C ALA A 30 7.60 -8.73 4.33
N MET A 31 7.21 -8.12 5.44
CA MET A 31 8.11 -7.74 6.52
C MET A 31 7.82 -8.60 7.74
N ARG A 32 8.88 -8.95 8.46
CA ARG A 32 8.80 -9.78 9.66
C ARG A 32 9.50 -9.09 10.80
N GLY A 33 8.73 -8.62 11.77
CA GLY A 33 9.27 -8.15 13.04
C GLY A 33 9.57 -9.29 14.00
N ARG A 34 10.00 -8.91 15.20
CA ARG A 34 10.28 -9.80 16.33
C ARG A 34 9.09 -10.68 16.72
N PHE A 35 7.86 -10.17 16.57
CA PHE A 35 6.64 -10.82 17.07
C PHE A 35 5.51 -10.97 16.05
N THR A 36 5.54 -10.23 14.96
CA THR A 36 4.42 -10.19 13.99
C THR A 36 4.98 -10.08 12.58
N ALA A 37 4.33 -10.74 11.63
CA ALA A 37 4.55 -10.53 10.20
C ALA A 37 3.52 -9.53 9.70
N TRP A 38 3.96 -8.54 8.93
CA TRP A 38 3.09 -7.58 8.28
C TRP A 38 3.42 -7.49 6.79
N TYR A 39 2.41 -7.16 6.00
CA TYR A 39 2.52 -7.06 4.56
C TYR A 39 2.18 -5.64 4.15
N ARG A 40 3.00 -5.06 3.28
CA ARG A 40 2.76 -3.75 2.68
C ARG A 40 2.61 -3.93 1.18
N ILE A 41 1.56 -3.34 0.60
CA ILE A 41 1.40 -3.30 -0.85
C ILE A 41 1.83 -1.93 -1.35
N ARG A 42 2.69 -1.92 -2.36
CA ARG A 42 3.09 -0.71 -3.10
C ARG A 42 2.56 -0.80 -4.51
N VAL A 43 2.00 0.30 -4.98
CA VAL A 43 1.48 0.44 -6.34
C VAL A 43 2.31 1.48 -7.08
N ASN A 44 2.86 1.11 -8.22
CA ASN A 44 3.63 2.00 -9.09
C ASN A 44 2.73 2.59 -10.18
N LEU A 45 2.60 3.92 -10.21
CA LEU A 45 1.72 4.61 -11.16
C LEU A 45 2.41 4.98 -12.47
N ARG A 46 3.59 4.40 -12.79
CA ARG A 46 4.36 4.71 -14.01
C ARG A 46 3.56 4.54 -15.30
N ASN A 47 2.68 3.54 -15.35
CA ASN A 47 1.85 3.22 -16.52
C ASN A 47 0.53 3.99 -16.55
N VAL A 48 0.21 4.72 -15.47
CA VAL A 48 -1.02 5.50 -15.37
C VAL A 48 -0.79 6.87 -16.03
N PRO A 49 -1.63 7.30 -16.98
CA PRO A 49 -1.57 8.64 -17.57
C PRO A 49 -1.71 9.72 -16.50
N GLU A 50 -0.99 10.84 -16.61
CA GLU A 50 -0.99 11.91 -15.59
C GLU A 50 -2.37 12.44 -15.25
N ALA A 51 -3.26 12.55 -16.25
CA ALA A 51 -4.65 12.99 -16.07
C ALA A 51 -5.50 12.02 -15.23
N GLN A 52 -5.07 10.77 -15.08
CA GLN A 52 -5.76 9.71 -14.34
C GLN A 52 -4.97 9.23 -13.12
N ARG A 53 -3.78 9.78 -12.89
CA ARG A 53 -3.02 9.50 -11.67
C ARG A 53 -3.84 10.07 -10.51
N PRO A 54 -4.30 9.23 -9.56
CA PRO A 54 -4.87 9.77 -8.34
C PRO A 54 -3.82 10.69 -7.72
N ALA A 55 -4.26 11.84 -7.21
CA ALA A 55 -3.41 12.62 -6.32
C ALA A 55 -2.89 11.68 -5.23
N GLN A 56 -1.65 11.84 -4.79
CA GLN A 56 -1.10 10.97 -3.75
C GLN A 56 -1.94 11.12 -2.47
N GLU A 57 -2.93 10.23 -2.31
CA GLU A 57 -3.78 10.18 -1.13
C GLU A 57 -2.93 9.79 0.07
N ALA A 58 -3.32 10.26 1.26
CA ALA A 58 -2.72 9.80 2.50
C ALA A 58 -2.82 8.26 2.53
N LEU A 59 -1.70 7.59 2.80
CA LEU A 59 -1.62 6.13 2.89
C LEU A 59 -2.74 5.61 3.79
N GLU A 60 -3.72 4.88 3.25
CA GLU A 60 -4.79 4.27 4.06
C GLU A 60 -4.28 3.16 4.99
N SER A 61 -3.04 2.69 4.79
CA SER A 61 -2.38 1.71 5.64
C SER A 61 -1.33 2.41 6.50
N ASP A 62 -1.75 2.78 7.70
CA ASP A 62 -0.96 3.41 8.75
C ASP A 62 -0.17 2.37 9.59
N TYR A 63 0.17 1.21 9.02
CA TYR A 63 1.06 0.28 9.72
C TYR A 63 2.50 0.75 9.54
N ASP A 64 2.87 1.71 10.38
CA ASP A 64 4.22 2.16 10.60
C ASP A 64 4.77 1.46 11.87
N PRO A 65 5.71 0.50 11.76
CA PRO A 65 6.27 -0.20 12.91
C PRO A 65 7.07 0.73 13.85
N SER A 66 7.37 1.98 13.46
CA SER A 66 7.99 2.98 14.34
C SER A 66 7.02 3.54 15.38
N VAL A 67 5.70 3.43 15.16
CA VAL A 67 4.69 3.85 16.15
C VAL A 67 4.59 2.84 17.29
N GLU A 68 4.80 1.53 17.03
CA GLU A 68 4.94 0.51 18.09
C GLU A 68 6.18 0.72 18.96
N TRP A 69 7.29 1.25 18.40
CA TRP A 69 8.52 1.52 19.14
C TRP A 69 8.50 2.82 19.97
N ARG A 70 7.70 3.83 19.59
CA ARG A 70 7.56 5.09 20.37
C ARG A 70 6.74 4.94 21.67
N GLY A 71 6.06 3.82 21.87
CA GLY A 71 5.40 3.49 23.14
C GLY A 71 6.31 2.80 24.16
N PHE A 72 7.57 2.55 23.81
CA PHE A 72 8.57 1.88 24.66
C PHE A 72 9.74 2.82 24.97
N ASP A 73 9.46 4.08 25.29
CA ASP A 73 10.38 4.86 26.14
C ASP A 73 10.04 4.50 27.58
N GLY A 74 10.91 3.69 28.19
CA GLY A 74 10.89 3.39 29.62
C GLY A 74 11.39 4.54 30.47
#